data_AF-A0A804UF16-F1
#
_entry.id   AF-A0A804UF16-F1
#
_cell.length_a   1.000
_cell.length_b   1.000
_cell.length_c   1.000
_cell.angle_alpha   90.00
_cell.angle_beta   90.00
_cell.angle_gamma   90.00
#
_symmetry.space_group_name_H-M   'P 1'
#
loop_
_entity.id
_entity.type
_entity.pdbx_description
1 polymer ?
#
loop_
_entity_poly.entity_id
_entity_poly.type
_entity_poly.pdbx_seq_one_letter_code
_entity_poly.pdbx_strand_id
1 'polypeptide(L)'
;DFQKDIVRAAEGLVSIGNKHIEVGTKFSEDCYRYGSENNASDEALRKAASLYGGALINIEKEYEDFNRILSSQTIDPLRAMAIGGPLEDARGLAQRYSRMRHEAEILSTEIARRKARVREAPIAEHTTKLQQSEARMIEHKASMAVLGKEAAAALAAVESQQQRVTLQRLVGAVRLPTYNILLFVGVSRQGGP
;
A
#
# COMPACT_ATOMS: atom_id res chain seq x y z
N ASP A 1 -1.45 -5.94 7.97
CA ASP A 1 -0.35 -5.56 7.07
C ASP A 1 -0.46 -4.05 6.97
N PHE A 2 0.37 -3.32 7.71
CA PHE A 2 0.14 -1.90 7.99
C PHE A 2 0.02 -1.06 6.72
N GLN A 3 0.76 -1.38 5.66
CA GLN A 3 0.68 -0.63 4.41
C GLN A 3 -0.70 -0.81 3.74
N LYS A 4 -1.27 -2.02 3.77
CA LYS A 4 -2.64 -2.28 3.29
C LYS A 4 -3.68 -1.57 4.16
N ASP A 5 -3.44 -1.50 5.46
CA ASP A 5 -4.36 -0.82 6.39
C ASP A 5 -4.38 0.70 6.12
N ILE A 6 -3.20 1.30 5.88
CA ILE A 6 -3.08 2.71 5.48
C ILE A 6 -3.76 2.97 4.14
N VAL A 7 -3.52 2.12 3.13
CA VAL A 7 -4.17 2.25 1.80
C VAL A 7 -5.68 2.23 1.94
N ARG A 8 -6.24 1.27 2.67
CA ARG A 8 -7.68 1.17 2.89
C ARG A 8 -8.26 2.38 3.61
N ALA A 9 -7.58 2.87 4.64
CA ALA A 9 -8.01 4.07 5.36
C ALA A 9 -8.00 5.32 4.45
N ALA A 10 -6.96 5.49 3.64
CA ALA A 10 -6.85 6.59 2.70
C ALA A 10 -7.90 6.52 1.58
N GLU A 11 -8.19 5.32 1.06
CA GLU A 11 -9.27 5.09 0.09
C GLU A 11 -10.64 5.47 0.68
N GLY A 12 -10.88 5.12 1.95
CA GLY A 12 -12.06 5.56 2.69
C GLY A 12 -12.15 7.09 2.80
N LEU A 13 -11.03 7.76 3.08
CA LEU A 13 -10.98 9.22 3.13
C LEU A 13 -11.32 9.86 1.79
N VAL A 14 -10.77 9.36 0.68
CA VAL A 14 -11.10 9.85 -0.67
C VAL A 14 -12.56 9.60 -1.01
N SER A 15 -13.11 8.43 -0.66
CA SER A 15 -14.52 8.13 -0.91
C SER A 15 -15.46 9.10 -0.20
N ILE A 16 -15.19 9.38 1.09
CA ILE A 16 -15.95 10.38 1.87
C ILE A 16 -15.75 11.77 1.26
N GLY A 17 -14.51 12.12 0.91
CA GLY A 17 -14.18 13.40 0.29
C GLY A 17 -14.95 13.61 -1.03
N ASN A 18 -15.06 12.60 -1.88
CA ASN A 18 -15.83 12.68 -3.12
C ASN A 18 -17.33 12.92 -2.84
N LYS A 19 -17.87 12.29 -1.79
CA LYS A 19 -19.26 12.55 -1.40
C LYS A 19 -19.46 13.96 -0.85
N HIS A 20 -18.48 14.47 -0.10
CA HIS A 20 -18.48 15.85 0.37
C HIS A 20 -18.51 16.83 -0.81
N ILE A 21 -17.63 16.65 -1.80
CA ILE A 21 -17.56 17.50 -2.99
C ILE A 21 -18.88 17.48 -3.76
N GLU A 22 -19.50 16.30 -3.96
CA GLU A 22 -20.79 16.17 -4.65
C GLU A 22 -21.88 17.00 -3.97
N VAL A 23 -22.02 16.86 -2.64
CA VAL A 23 -23.05 17.55 -1.86
C VAL A 23 -22.74 19.05 -1.73
N GLY A 24 -21.49 19.40 -1.48
CA GLY A 24 -21.02 20.78 -1.34
C GLY A 24 -21.17 21.57 -2.63
N THR A 25 -20.86 20.96 -3.78
CA THR A 25 -21.06 21.56 -5.11
C THR A 25 -22.53 21.87 -5.32
N LYS A 26 -23.42 20.90 -5.11
CA LYS A 26 -24.86 21.12 -5.23
C LYS A 26 -25.38 22.23 -4.30
N PHE A 27 -24.94 22.21 -3.04
CA PHE A 27 -25.31 23.24 -2.07
C PHE A 27 -24.83 24.64 -2.50
N SER A 28 -23.61 24.74 -3.01
CA SER A 28 -23.05 26.00 -3.52
C SER A 28 -23.85 26.54 -4.70
N GLU A 29 -24.27 25.67 -5.62
CA GLU A 29 -25.11 26.02 -6.78
C GLU A 29 -26.51 26.46 -6.36
N ASP A 30 -27.11 25.79 -5.37
CA ASP A 30 -28.42 26.16 -4.83
C ASP A 30 -28.36 27.54 -4.14
N CYS A 31 -27.33 27.82 -3.33
CA CYS A 31 -27.11 29.14 -2.74
C CYS A 31 -26.87 30.23 -3.79
N TYR A 32 -26.04 29.93 -4.79
CA TYR A 32 -25.75 30.89 -5.86
C TYR A 32 -27.00 31.26 -6.64
N ARG A 33 -27.78 30.25 -7.06
CA ARG A 33 -29.07 30.43 -7.76
C ARG A 33 -30.09 31.19 -6.93
N TYR A 34 -30.20 30.87 -5.63
CA TYR A 34 -31.06 31.62 -4.72
C TYR A 34 -30.73 33.12 -4.74
N GLY A 35 -29.44 33.48 -4.70
CA GLY A 35 -29.03 34.88 -4.79
C GLY A 35 -29.14 35.49 -6.20
N SER A 36 -29.00 34.74 -7.29
CA SER A 36 -29.09 35.33 -8.64
C SER A 36 -30.51 35.45 -9.17
N GLU A 37 -31.41 34.54 -8.78
CA GLU A 37 -32.73 34.38 -9.41
C GLU A 37 -33.90 34.83 -8.52
N ASN A 38 -33.70 34.98 -7.21
CA ASN A 38 -34.78 35.31 -6.27
C ASN A 38 -34.98 36.82 -6.07
N ASN A 39 -35.66 37.46 -7.03
CA ASN A 39 -35.94 38.90 -7.03
C ASN A 39 -36.92 39.37 -5.93
N ALA A 40 -37.58 38.46 -5.22
CA ALA A 40 -38.53 38.79 -4.16
C ALA A 40 -37.89 38.91 -2.77
N SER A 41 -36.60 38.57 -2.64
CA SER A 41 -35.89 38.55 -1.36
C SER A 41 -35.17 39.87 -1.06
N ASP A 42 -34.86 40.09 0.22
CA ASP A 42 -34.03 41.20 0.66
C ASP A 42 -32.68 41.21 -0.06
N GLU A 43 -32.25 42.38 -0.54
CA GLU A 43 -31.03 42.53 -1.34
C GLU A 43 -29.77 42.09 -0.60
N ALA A 44 -29.69 42.31 0.72
CA ALA A 44 -28.54 41.88 1.51
C ALA A 44 -28.47 40.35 1.61
N LEU A 45 -29.61 39.69 1.83
CA LEU A 45 -29.70 38.23 1.84
C LEU A 45 -29.32 37.64 0.49
N ARG A 46 -29.86 38.21 -0.58
CA ARG A 46 -29.61 37.79 -1.96
C ARG A 46 -28.12 37.87 -2.30
N LYS A 47 -27.49 39.00 -1.99
CA LYS A 47 -26.04 39.20 -2.19
C LYS A 47 -25.21 38.24 -1.34
N ALA A 48 -25.58 38.02 -0.08
CA ALA A 48 -24.89 37.08 0.80
C ALA A 48 -24.94 35.64 0.24
N ALA A 49 -26.10 35.20 -0.25
CA ALA A 49 -26.28 33.87 -0.82
C ALA A 49 -25.43 33.66 -2.08
N SER A 50 -25.43 34.62 -3.02
CA SER A 50 -24.58 34.54 -4.21
C SER A 50 -23.09 34.54 -3.87
N LEU A 51 -22.65 35.41 -2.95
CA LEU A 51 -21.24 35.45 -2.52
C LEU A 51 -20.82 34.15 -1.84
N TYR A 52 -21.66 33.61 -0.96
CA TYR A 52 -21.37 32.36 -0.28
C TYR A 52 -21.30 31.18 -1.25
N GLY A 53 -22.30 31.01 -2.14
CA GLY A 53 -22.29 29.96 -3.15
C GLY A 53 -21.08 30.07 -4.08
N GLY A 54 -20.75 31.29 -4.52
CA GLY A 54 -19.57 31.56 -5.35
C GLY A 54 -18.23 31.31 -4.66
N ALA A 55 -18.14 31.51 -3.34
CA ALA A 55 -16.93 31.16 -2.59
C ALA A 55 -16.83 29.65 -2.36
N LEU A 56 -17.95 29.00 -2.01
CA LEU A 56 -17.98 27.58 -1.69
C LEU A 56 -17.61 26.71 -2.91
N ILE A 57 -18.09 27.05 -4.11
CA ILE A 57 -17.72 26.28 -5.32
C ILE A 57 -16.20 26.24 -5.56
N ASN A 58 -15.48 27.31 -5.19
CA ASN A 58 -14.02 27.32 -5.29
C ASN A 58 -13.39 26.43 -4.22
N ILE A 59 -13.94 26.41 -3.00
CA ILE A 59 -13.49 25.49 -1.93
C ILE A 59 -13.68 24.03 -2.37
N GLU A 60 -14.82 23.70 -2.98
CA GLU A 60 -15.08 22.32 -3.44
C GLU A 60 -14.11 21.88 -4.53
N LYS A 61 -13.70 22.79 -5.43
CA LYS A 61 -12.63 22.52 -6.40
C LYS A 61 -11.29 22.24 -5.74
N GLU A 62 -10.93 22.99 -4.69
CA GLU A 62 -9.71 22.72 -3.92
C GLU A 62 -9.76 21.35 -3.21
N TYR A 63 -10.93 20.93 -2.73
CA TYR A 63 -11.12 19.58 -2.19
C TYR A 63 -11.00 18.51 -3.27
N GLU A 64 -11.54 18.76 -4.47
CA GLU A 64 -11.42 17.86 -5.61
C GLU A 64 -9.96 17.65 -6.00
N ASP A 65 -9.20 18.75 -6.14
CA ASP A 65 -7.77 18.68 -6.44
C ASP A 65 -6.98 17.98 -5.33
N PHE A 66 -7.30 18.26 -4.06
CA PHE A 66 -6.69 17.54 -2.94
C PHE A 66 -6.94 16.03 -3.04
N ASN A 67 -8.19 15.60 -3.24
CA ASN A 67 -8.53 14.17 -3.34
C ASN A 67 -7.84 13.51 -4.53
N ARG A 68 -7.79 14.20 -5.67
CA ARG A 68 -7.10 13.73 -6.87
C ARG A 68 -5.61 13.54 -6.63
N ILE A 69 -4.96 14.51 -5.98
CA ILE A 69 -3.53 14.43 -5.67
C ILE A 69 -3.26 13.38 -4.60
N LEU A 70 -4.09 13.30 -3.56
CA LEU A 70 -3.98 12.26 -2.52
C LEU A 70 -4.07 10.86 -3.15
N SER A 71 -5.05 10.63 -4.02
CA SER A 71 -5.20 9.34 -4.72
C SER A 71 -3.97 9.01 -5.57
N SER A 72 -3.62 9.91 -6.50
CA SER A 72 -2.57 9.63 -7.49
C SER A 72 -1.14 9.67 -6.93
N GLN A 73 -0.84 10.59 -6.00
CA GLN A 73 0.51 10.79 -5.48
C GLN A 73 0.80 10.00 -4.22
N THR A 74 -0.22 9.53 -3.50
CA THR A 74 -0.06 8.81 -2.23
C THR A 74 -0.66 7.41 -2.29
N ILE A 75 -1.94 7.27 -2.60
CA ILE A 75 -2.63 5.98 -2.50
C ILE A 75 -2.13 5.00 -3.55
N ASP A 76 -2.09 5.41 -4.82
CA ASP A 76 -1.71 4.53 -5.93
C ASP A 76 -0.28 3.96 -5.76
N PRO A 77 0.75 4.76 -5.43
CA PRO A 77 2.08 4.23 -5.16
C PRO A 77 2.13 3.27 -3.95
N LEU A 78 1.37 3.55 -2.88
CA LEU A 78 1.33 2.66 -1.72
C LEU A 78 0.62 1.34 -2.04
N ARG A 79 -0.47 1.38 -2.81
CA ARG A 79 -1.18 0.19 -3.29
C ARG A 79 -0.28 -0.66 -4.17
N ALA A 80 0.44 -0.03 -5.09
CA ALA A 80 1.41 -0.71 -5.95
C ALA A 80 2.52 -1.40 -5.15
N MET A 81 2.99 -0.79 -4.05
CA MET A 81 3.98 -1.42 -3.17
C MET A 81 3.42 -2.57 -2.33
N ALA A 82 2.13 -2.54 -2.00
CA ALA A 82 1.47 -3.58 -1.20
C ALA A 82 1.13 -4.86 -2.00
N ILE A 83 1.11 -4.77 -3.34
CA ILE A 83 0.74 -5.86 -4.26
C ILE A 83 1.80 -6.04 -5.38
N GLY A 84 2.91 -5.30 -5.32
CA GLY A 84 3.85 -5.22 -6.44
C GLY A 84 4.63 -6.51 -6.70
N GLY A 85 5.04 -6.68 -7.96
CA GLY A 85 5.85 -7.81 -8.41
C GLY A 85 7.06 -8.12 -7.52
N PRO A 86 7.87 -7.14 -7.06
CA PRO A 86 8.99 -7.42 -6.18
C PRO A 86 8.60 -8.11 -4.86
N LEU A 87 7.43 -7.78 -4.30
CA LEU A 87 6.92 -8.42 -3.08
C LEU A 87 6.42 -9.85 -3.37
N GLU A 88 5.78 -10.05 -4.52
CA GLU A 88 5.34 -11.39 -4.96
C GLU A 88 6.53 -12.30 -5.23
N ASP A 89 7.57 -11.80 -5.89
CA ASP A 89 8.81 -12.53 -6.17
C ASP A 89 9.53 -12.92 -4.87
N ALA A 90 9.67 -11.97 -3.93
CA ALA A 90 10.27 -12.23 -2.62
C ALA A 90 9.47 -13.28 -1.81
N ARG A 91 8.13 -13.22 -1.86
CA ARG A 91 7.26 -14.25 -1.27
C ARG A 91 7.41 -15.59 -1.99
N GLY A 92 7.55 -15.59 -3.31
CA GLY A 92 7.80 -16.80 -4.10
C GLY A 92 9.10 -17.50 -3.69
N LEU A 93 10.18 -16.74 -3.50
CA LEU A 93 11.45 -17.26 -2.98
C LEU A 93 11.30 -17.83 -1.57
N ALA A 94 10.61 -17.11 -0.67
CA ALA A 94 10.36 -17.57 0.69
C ALA A 94 9.53 -18.87 0.73
N GLN A 95 8.52 -18.98 -0.14
CA GLN A 95 7.72 -20.21 -0.28
C GLN A 95 8.55 -21.38 -0.81
N ARG A 96 9.40 -21.16 -1.82
CA ARG A 96 10.32 -22.18 -2.34
C ARG A 96 11.30 -22.62 -1.25
N TYR A 97 11.84 -21.70 -0.47
CA TYR A 97 12.69 -22.00 0.68
C TYR A 97 11.94 -22.86 1.71
N SER A 98 10.70 -22.51 2.05
CA SER A 98 9.89 -23.29 3.00
C SER A 98 9.63 -24.71 2.50
N ARG A 99 9.35 -24.90 1.21
CA ARG A 99 9.18 -26.23 0.61
C ARG A 99 10.47 -27.04 0.68
N MET A 100 11.58 -26.44 0.29
CA MET A 100 12.89 -27.09 0.32
C MET A 100 13.29 -27.49 1.75
N ARG A 101 12.97 -26.65 2.74
CA ARG A 101 13.16 -26.97 4.16
C ARG A 101 12.33 -28.18 4.58
N HIS A 102 11.06 -28.23 4.18
CA HIS A 102 10.21 -29.37 4.49
C HIS A 102 10.71 -30.67 3.83
N GLU A 103 11.17 -30.60 2.58
CA GLU A 103 11.82 -31.72 1.90
C GLU A 103 13.09 -32.18 2.63
N ALA A 104 13.88 -31.25 3.18
CA ALA A 104 15.05 -31.56 4.00
C ALA A 104 14.65 -32.31 5.28
N GLU A 105 13.54 -31.92 5.92
CA GLU A 105 13.02 -32.61 7.10
C GLU A 105 12.63 -34.06 6.76
N ILE A 106 11.91 -34.27 5.67
CA ILE A 106 11.55 -35.61 5.17
C ILE A 106 12.80 -36.45 4.92
N LEU A 107 13.76 -35.92 4.16
CA LEU A 107 15.01 -36.63 3.86
C LEU A 107 15.80 -36.95 5.13
N SER A 108 15.77 -36.08 6.15
CA SER A 108 16.41 -36.34 7.44
C SER A 108 15.79 -37.53 8.16
N THR A 109 14.46 -37.64 8.14
CA THR A 109 13.77 -38.80 8.75
C THR A 109 14.10 -40.09 8.00
N GLU A 110 14.24 -40.04 6.68
CA GLU A 110 14.63 -41.18 5.87
C GLU A 110 16.06 -41.63 6.19
N ILE A 111 17.00 -40.69 6.31
CA ILE A 111 18.38 -40.98 6.72
C ILE A 111 18.41 -41.65 8.09
N ALA A 112 17.62 -41.15 9.06
CA ALA A 112 17.54 -41.77 10.39
C ALA A 112 17.05 -43.23 10.32
N ARG A 113 16.04 -43.52 9.50
CA ARG A 113 15.55 -44.88 9.26
C ARG A 113 16.59 -45.77 8.59
N ARG A 114 17.32 -45.26 7.60
CA ARG A 114 18.40 -46.00 6.92
C ARG A 114 19.58 -46.26 7.85
N LYS A 115 19.94 -45.32 8.73
CA LYS A 115 20.95 -45.51 9.79
C LYS A 115 20.56 -46.63 10.75
N ALA A 116 19.30 -46.70 11.16
CA ALA A 116 18.82 -47.80 12.00
C ALA A 116 18.97 -49.16 11.31
N ARG A 117 18.57 -49.27 10.03
CA ARG A 117 18.71 -50.51 9.25
C ARG A 117 20.17 -50.96 9.07
N VAL A 118 21.09 -50.03 8.81
CA VAL A 118 22.53 -50.35 8.72
C VAL A 118 23.06 -50.84 10.06
N ARG A 119 22.60 -50.27 11.18
CA ARG A 119 22.97 -50.71 12.53
C ARG A 119 22.44 -52.10 12.85
N GLU A 120 21.24 -52.44 12.38
CA GLU A 120 20.64 -53.76 12.53
C GLU A 120 21.32 -54.81 11.66
N ALA A 121 21.62 -54.48 10.40
CA ALA A 121 22.29 -55.36 9.46
C ALA A 121 23.20 -54.54 8.51
N PRO A 122 24.53 -54.59 8.68
CA PRO A 122 25.49 -53.80 7.90
C PRO A 122 25.75 -54.41 6.51
N ILE A 123 24.69 -54.61 5.74
CA ILE A 123 24.73 -55.19 4.39
C ILE A 123 25.09 -54.07 3.40
N ALA A 124 25.90 -54.38 2.39
CA ALA A 124 26.38 -53.42 1.38
C ALA A 124 25.26 -52.59 0.75
N GLU A 125 24.10 -53.18 0.46
CA GLU A 125 22.95 -52.47 -0.11
C GLU A 125 22.41 -51.36 0.82
N HIS A 126 22.30 -51.65 2.13
CA HIS A 126 21.84 -50.66 3.10
C HIS A 126 22.83 -49.51 3.25
N THR A 127 24.12 -49.83 3.29
CA THR A 127 25.19 -48.83 3.35
C THR A 127 25.18 -47.92 2.12
N THR A 128 25.09 -48.48 0.91
CA THR A 128 25.02 -47.70 -0.33
C THR A 128 23.81 -46.79 -0.37
N LYS A 129 22.62 -47.29 0.01
CA LYS A 129 21.41 -46.46 0.09
C LYS A 129 21.59 -45.34 1.11
N LEU A 130 22.15 -45.62 2.29
CA LEU A 130 22.41 -44.59 3.30
C LEU A 130 23.33 -43.49 2.75
N GLN A 131 24.46 -43.88 2.16
CA GLN A 131 25.42 -42.93 1.56
C GLN A 131 24.78 -42.06 0.47
N GLN A 132 23.95 -42.65 -0.39
CA GLN A 132 23.21 -41.89 -1.42
C GLN A 132 22.25 -40.87 -0.80
N SER A 133 21.52 -41.23 0.26
CA SER A 133 20.64 -40.27 0.94
C SER A 133 21.42 -39.17 1.67
N GLU A 134 22.56 -39.50 2.27
CA GLU A 134 23.42 -38.51 2.93
C GLU A 134 24.04 -37.54 1.93
N ALA A 135 24.49 -38.03 0.77
CA ALA A 135 24.98 -37.17 -0.33
C ALA A 135 23.88 -36.23 -0.83
N ARG A 136 22.65 -36.73 -1.07
CA ARG A 136 21.50 -35.91 -1.43
C ARG A 136 21.18 -34.86 -0.37
N MET A 137 21.32 -35.19 0.91
CA MET A 137 21.09 -34.24 2.00
C MET A 137 22.12 -33.11 2.03
N ILE A 138 23.39 -33.41 1.73
CA ILE A 138 24.44 -32.39 1.65
C ILE A 138 24.12 -31.39 0.53
N GLU A 139 23.78 -31.90 -0.66
CA GLU A 139 23.39 -31.06 -1.80
C GLU A 139 22.12 -30.24 -1.49
N HIS A 140 21.10 -30.87 -0.92
CA HIS A 140 19.84 -30.21 -0.58
C HIS A 140 20.01 -29.09 0.44
N LYS A 141 20.86 -29.32 1.47
CA LYS A 141 21.20 -28.28 2.44
C LYS A 141 21.97 -27.11 1.82
N ALA A 142 22.87 -27.38 0.88
CA ALA A 142 23.60 -26.33 0.17
C ALA A 142 22.65 -25.45 -0.66
N SER A 143 21.77 -26.07 -1.45
CA SER A 143 20.73 -25.38 -2.22
C SER A 143 19.80 -24.57 -1.31
N MET A 144 19.38 -25.16 -0.18
CA MET A 144 18.51 -24.49 0.79
C MET A 144 19.19 -23.28 1.44
N ALA A 145 20.50 -23.35 1.72
CA ALA A 145 21.26 -22.24 2.29
C ALA A 145 21.36 -21.07 1.30
N VAL A 146 21.56 -21.33 0.01
CA VAL A 146 21.57 -20.29 -1.03
C VAL A 146 20.19 -19.65 -1.15
N LEU A 147 19.15 -20.46 -1.32
CA LEU A 147 17.79 -19.98 -1.48
C LEU A 147 17.29 -19.21 -0.24
N GLY A 148 17.71 -19.62 0.96
CA GLY A 148 17.40 -18.90 2.20
C GLY A 148 18.05 -17.52 2.25
N LYS A 149 19.29 -17.38 1.78
CA LYS A 149 19.96 -16.08 1.66
C LYS A 149 19.27 -15.18 0.64
N GLU A 150 18.92 -15.74 -0.52
CA GLU A 150 18.20 -14.99 -1.58
C GLU A 150 16.83 -14.52 -1.11
N ALA A 151 16.05 -15.40 -0.47
CA ALA A 151 14.74 -15.06 0.08
C ALA A 151 14.84 -13.96 1.16
N ALA A 152 15.80 -14.08 2.08
CA ALA A 152 16.02 -13.08 3.13
C ALA A 152 16.45 -11.73 2.55
N ALA A 153 17.38 -11.72 1.59
CA ALA A 153 17.84 -10.50 0.93
C ALA A 153 16.72 -9.83 0.13
N ALA A 154 15.92 -10.61 -0.62
CA ALA A 154 14.79 -10.09 -1.39
C ALA A 154 13.72 -9.48 -0.48
N LEU A 155 13.35 -10.15 0.61
CA LEU A 155 12.37 -9.63 1.57
C LEU A 155 12.87 -8.35 2.26
N ALA A 156 14.13 -8.31 2.69
CA ALA A 156 14.71 -7.12 3.31
C ALA A 156 14.79 -5.93 2.33
N ALA A 157 15.13 -6.20 1.07
CA ALA A 157 15.15 -5.16 0.03
C ALA A 157 13.74 -4.60 -0.24
N VAL A 158 12.72 -5.47 -0.29
CA VAL A 158 11.32 -5.05 -0.46
C VAL A 158 10.84 -4.24 0.74
N GLU A 159 11.16 -4.66 1.97
CA GLU A 159 10.79 -3.93 3.18
C GLU A 159 11.42 -2.54 3.22
N SER A 160 12.72 -2.43 2.96
CA SER A 160 13.42 -1.15 2.87
C SER A 160 12.80 -0.22 1.81
N GLN A 161 12.48 -0.79 0.64
CA GLN A 161 11.81 -0.05 -0.42
C GLN A 161 10.41 0.42 0.00
N GLN A 162 9.62 -0.44 0.65
CA GLN A 162 8.29 -0.10 1.17
C GLN A 162 8.35 1.01 2.20
N GLN A 163 9.28 0.95 3.15
CA GLN A 163 9.48 1.99 4.17
C GLN A 163 9.84 3.33 3.52
N ARG A 164 10.79 3.33 2.58
CA ARG A 164 11.22 4.55 1.88
C ARG A 164 10.09 5.20 1.08
N VAL A 165 9.36 4.41 0.29
CA VAL A 165 8.22 4.92 -0.48
C VAL A 165 7.13 5.43 0.45
N THR A 166 6.84 4.69 1.53
CA THR A 166 5.82 5.09 2.51
C THR A 166 6.15 6.43 3.16
N LEU A 167 7.38 6.61 3.61
CA LEU A 167 7.84 7.89 4.15
C LEU A 167 7.69 9.02 3.11
N GLN A 168 8.17 8.81 1.88
CA GLN A 168 8.09 9.81 0.82
C GLN A 168 6.64 10.22 0.54
N ARG A 169 5.72 9.25 0.49
CA ARG A 169 4.29 9.53 0.19
C ARG A 169 3.59 10.21 1.34
N LEU A 170 3.83 9.78 2.59
CA LEU A 170 3.25 10.44 3.77
C LEU A 170 3.74 11.88 3.92
N VAL A 171 5.03 12.13 3.71
CA VAL A 171 5.58 13.50 3.71
C VAL A 171 4.96 14.35 2.61
N GLY A 172 4.73 13.78 1.42
CA GLY A 172 4.00 14.44 0.34
C GLY A 172 2.58 14.79 0.76
N ALA A 173 1.84 13.83 1.29
CA ALA A 173 0.45 13.99 1.74
C ALA A 173 0.30 15.08 2.81
N VAL A 174 1.24 15.20 3.75
CA VAL A 174 1.22 16.25 4.79
C VAL A 174 1.32 17.66 4.19
N ARG A 175 2.01 17.81 3.05
CA ARG A 175 2.16 19.12 2.40
C ARG A 175 0.94 19.53 1.58
N LEU A 176 0.09 18.59 1.15
CA LEU A 176 -1.06 18.87 0.29
C LEU A 176 -2.07 19.83 0.95
N PRO A 177 -2.52 19.61 2.21
CA PRO A 177 -3.44 20.53 2.88
C PRO A 177 -2.81 21.91 3.08
N THR A 178 -1.50 21.98 3.30
CA THR A 178 -0.81 23.25 3.61
C THR A 178 -0.75 24.16 2.39
N TYR A 179 -0.48 23.62 1.19
CA TYR A 179 -0.47 24.42 -0.04
C TYR A 179 -1.88 24.89 -0.42
N ASN A 180 -2.92 24.05 -0.28
CA ASN A 180 -4.30 24.47 -0.60
C ASN A 180 -4.84 25.50 0.40
N ILE A 181 -4.54 25.38 1.70
CA ILE A 181 -4.92 26.41 2.69
C ILE A 181 -4.20 27.73 2.40
N LEU A 182 -2.92 27.71 2.04
CA LEU A 182 -2.16 28.92 1.69
C LEU A 182 -2.65 29.57 0.40
N LEU A 183 -3.01 28.79 -0.62
CA LEU A 183 -3.63 29.30 -1.85
C LEU A 183 -5.00 29.93 -1.55
N PHE A 184 -5.83 29.29 -0.73
CA PHE A 184 -7.13 29.83 -0.33
C PHE A 184 -7.02 31.14 0.44
N VAL A 185 -6.07 31.24 1.39
CA VAL A 185 -5.78 32.50 2.11
C VAL A 185 -5.20 33.57 1.18
N GLY A 186 -4.36 33.19 0.22
CA GLY A 186 -3.78 34.09 -0.77
C GLY A 186 -4.81 34.67 -1.74
N VAL A 187 -5.73 33.84 -2.24
CA VAL A 187 -6.83 34.26 -3.15
C VAL A 187 -7.84 35.12 -2.40
N SER A 188 -8.19 34.78 -1.15
CA SER A 188 -9.10 35.58 -0.33
C SER A 188 -8.54 36.97 -0.01
N ARG A 189 -7.21 37.16 -0.01
CA ARG A 189 -6.57 38.47 0.16
C ARG A 189 -6.58 39.34 -1.10
N GLN A 190 -6.72 38.77 -2.29
CA GLN A 190 -6.82 39.55 -3.53
C GLN A 190 -8.27 39.91 -3.92
N GLY A 191 -9.27 39.38 -3.21
CA GLY A 191 -10.70 39.65 -3.44
C GLY A 191 -11.40 40.54 -2.40
N GLY A 192 -10.66 41.22 -1.52
CA GLY A 192 -11.21 42.24 -0.61
C GLY A 192 -11.31 43.62 -1.29
N PRO A 193 -12.29 44.46 -0.89
CA PRO A 193 -12.87 45.56 -1.68
C PRO A 193 -11.89 46.59 -2.24
#